data_AF-A0A2I1HCT2-F1
#
_entry.id   AF-A0A2I1HCT2-F1
#
_cell.length_a   1.000
_cell.length_b   1.000
_cell.length_c   1.000
_cell.angle_alpha   90.00
_cell.angle_beta   90.00
_cell.angle_gamma   90.00
#
_symmetry.space_group_name_H-M   'P 1'
#
loop_
_entity.id
_entity.type
_entity.pdbx_description
1 polymer ?
#
loop_
_entity_poly.entity_id
_entity_poly.type
_entity_poly.pdbx_seq_one_letter_code
_entity_poly.pdbx_strand_id
1 'polypeptide(L)'
;NILSNTLKGTSKFGIENISAFPLQGYHTEKKLYIRIITWNQFDQYNALKAVHGISIHTSSDDLIPIYYYRKVACEERLPLSSWAVLTNYSYTLSENGYLF
;
A
#
# COMPACT_ATOMS: atom_id res chain seq x y z
N ASN A 1 14.48 5.65 15.75
CA ASN A 1 13.87 6.24 14.54
C ASN A 1 12.41 6.56 14.87
N ILE A 2 11.87 7.74 14.57
CA ILE A 2 10.49 8.11 14.97
C ILE A 2 9.49 7.06 14.45
N LEU A 3 9.66 6.63 13.19
CA LEU A 3 8.82 5.60 12.57
C LEU A 3 8.86 4.24 13.26
N SER A 4 10.01 3.81 13.77
CA SER A 4 10.12 2.49 14.44
C SER A 4 9.31 2.44 15.73
N ASN A 5 9.25 3.57 16.44
CA ASN A 5 8.48 3.69 17.67
C ASN A 5 6.97 3.79 17.35
N THR A 6 6.61 4.50 16.29
CA THR A 6 5.22 4.66 15.84
C THR A 6 4.61 3.35 15.34
N LEU A 7 5.36 2.56 14.57
CA LEU A 7 4.86 1.33 13.95
C LEU A 7 4.94 0.09 14.87
N LYS A 8 5.27 0.27 16.16
CA LYS A 8 5.46 -0.82 17.14
C LYS A 8 6.44 -1.90 16.66
N GLY A 9 7.54 -1.47 16.03
CA GLY A 9 8.56 -2.34 15.45
C GLY A 9 8.53 -2.37 13.92
N THR A 10 9.71 -2.36 13.30
CA THR A 10 9.86 -2.28 11.83
C THR A 10 9.95 -3.64 11.16
N SER A 11 10.12 -4.74 11.90
CA SER A 11 10.36 -6.07 11.31
C SER A 11 9.21 -6.59 10.44
N LYS A 12 7.99 -6.12 10.69
CA LYS A 12 6.80 -6.51 9.94
C LYS A 12 6.65 -5.74 8.62
N PHE A 13 7.23 -4.56 8.48
CA PHE A 13 6.97 -3.66 7.37
C PHE A 13 8.20 -3.49 6.49
N GLY A 14 8.02 -3.44 5.17
CA GLY A 14 9.05 -2.95 4.27
C GLY A 14 9.19 -1.44 4.42
N ILE A 15 10.41 -0.92 4.50
CA ILE A 15 10.67 0.52 4.58
C ILE A 15 11.70 0.86 3.52
N GLU A 16 11.33 1.75 2.60
CA GLU A 16 12.17 2.19 1.49
C GLU A 16 12.25 3.71 1.46
N ASN A 17 13.39 4.24 1.01
CA ASN A 17 13.52 5.66 0.69
C ASN A 17 13.34 5.84 -0.81
N ILE A 18 12.40 6.70 -1.21
CA ILE A 18 12.09 6.97 -2.61
C ILE A 18 12.20 8.46 -2.92
N SER A 19 12.41 8.81 -4.19
CA SER A 19 12.35 10.19 -4.66
C SER A 19 11.14 10.35 -5.59
N ALA A 20 10.21 11.23 -5.22
CA ALA A 20 8.94 11.41 -5.91
C ALA A 20 8.54 12.88 -5.99
N PHE A 21 7.69 13.24 -6.94
CA PHE A 21 7.09 14.57 -7.01
C PHE A 21 6.03 14.71 -5.91
N PRO A 22 5.97 15.83 -5.18
CA PRO A 22 4.91 16.05 -4.19
C PRO A 22 3.53 16.08 -4.84
N LEU A 23 2.54 15.48 -4.18
CA LEU A 23 1.15 15.51 -4.63
C LEU A 23 0.51 16.90 -4.49
N GLN A 24 0.97 17.71 -3.53
CA GLN A 24 0.43 19.02 -3.25
C GLN A 24 1.38 20.11 -3.75
N GLY A 25 0.84 21.03 -4.55
CA GLY A 25 1.58 22.13 -5.15
C GLY A 25 2.27 21.75 -6.47
N TYR A 26 2.69 22.77 -7.21
CA TYR A 26 3.46 22.57 -8.44
C TYR A 26 4.96 22.57 -8.12
N HIS A 27 5.61 21.44 -8.35
CA HIS A 27 7.03 21.25 -8.07
C HIS A 27 7.73 20.65 -9.29
N THR A 28 8.82 21.29 -9.72
CA THR A 28 9.67 20.83 -10.82
C THR A 28 10.72 19.81 -10.38
N GLU A 29 10.93 19.66 -9.07
CA GLU A 29 11.92 18.79 -8.48
C GLU A 29 11.27 17.70 -7.61
N LYS A 30 11.91 16.53 -7.56
CA LYS A 30 11.50 15.43 -6.71
C LYS A 30 11.98 15.65 -5.27
N LYS A 31 11.15 15.29 -4.30
CA LYS A 31 11.49 15.25 -2.88
C LYS A 31 11.70 13.83 -2.40
N LEU A 32 12.45 13.67 -1.33
CA LEU A 32 12.68 12.38 -0.69
C LEU A 32 11.49 12.02 0.20
N TYR A 33 11.00 10.79 0.08
CA TYR A 33 9.89 10.23 0.85
C TYR A 33 10.27 8.87 1.41
N ILE A 34 9.61 8.50 2.51
CA ILE A 34 9.69 7.14 3.06
C ILE A 34 8.45 6.39 2.60
N ARG A 35 8.64 5.28 1.88
CA ARG A 35 7.59 4.34 1.51
C ARG A 35 7.53 3.23 2.55
N ILE A 36 6.33 3.00 3.08
CA ILE A 36 6.05 1.88 3.99
C ILE A 36 5.26 0.85 3.20
N ILE A 37 5.78 -0.37 3.13
CA ILE A 37 5.17 -1.51 2.44
C ILE A 37 4.55 -2.43 3.50
N THR A 38 3.26 -2.72 3.33
CA THR A 38 2.47 -3.53 4.25
C THR A 38 1.97 -4.79 3.58
N TRP A 39 1.85 -5.89 4.34
CA TRP A 39 1.43 -7.18 3.79
C TRP A 39 -0.07 -7.33 3.55
N ASN A 40 -0.90 -6.57 4.26
CA ASN A 40 -2.36 -6.65 4.13
C ASN A 40 -3.04 -5.31 4.43
N GLN A 41 -4.34 -5.22 4.11
CA GLN A 41 -5.16 -4.03 4.29
C GLN A 41 -5.25 -3.55 5.75
N PHE A 42 -5.27 -4.47 6.72
CA PHE A 42 -5.37 -4.12 8.14
C PHE A 42 -4.07 -3.52 8.67
N ASP A 43 -2.95 -4.07 8.23
CA ASP A 43 -1.61 -3.57 8.52
C ASP A 43 -1.39 -2.18 7.93
N GLN A 44 -1.84 -1.94 6.70
CA GLN A 44 -1.86 -0.61 6.10
C GLN A 44 -2.65 0.38 6.96
N TYR A 45 -3.89 0.02 7.32
CA TYR A 45 -4.76 0.87 8.13
C TYR A 45 -4.14 1.18 9.50
N ASN A 46 -3.60 0.18 10.19
CA ASN A 46 -2.97 0.37 11.49
C ASN A 46 -1.72 1.26 11.39
N ALA A 47 -0.91 1.08 10.34
CA ALA A 47 0.25 1.92 10.08
C ALA A 47 -0.14 3.38 9.82
N LEU A 48 -1.12 3.61 8.93
CA LEU A 48 -1.63 4.97 8.65
C LEU A 48 -2.23 5.62 9.89
N LYS A 49 -3.02 4.88 10.67
CA LYS A 49 -3.60 5.38 11.92
C LYS A 49 -2.52 5.79 12.93
N ALA A 50 -1.44 5.01 13.05
CA ALA A 50 -0.33 5.33 13.93
C ALA A 50 0.44 6.57 13.47
N VAL A 51 0.71 6.70 12.17
CA VAL A 51 1.38 7.87 11.58
C VAL A 51 0.53 9.13 11.71
N HIS A 52 -0.79 9.02 11.52
CA HIS A 52 -1.71 10.14 11.72
C HIS A 52 -1.76 10.56 13.21
N GLY A 53 -1.71 9.60 14.14
CA GLY A 53 -1.69 9.88 15.57
C GLY A 53 -0.49 10.72 16.05
N ILE A 54 0.57 10.83 15.24
CA ILE A 54 1.74 11.68 15.50
C ILE A 54 1.82 12.90 14.56
N SER A 55 0.75 13.20 13.83
CA SER A 55 0.61 14.36 12.93
C SER A 55 1.68 14.45 11.83
N ILE A 56 2.24 13.33 11.39
CA ILE A 56 3.10 13.30 10.20
C ILE A 56 2.22 13.33 8.95
N HIS A 57 2.55 14.23 8.01
CA HIS A 57 1.87 14.29 6.73
C HIS A 57 2.14 13.04 5.90
N THR A 58 1.07 12.39 5.47
CA THR A 58 1.11 11.23 4.58
C THR A 58 0.59 11.60 3.20
N SER A 59 1.20 11.01 2.17
CA SER A 59 0.71 11.08 0.79
C SER A 59 -0.57 10.26 0.56
N SER A 60 -0.91 9.39 1.51
CA SER A 60 -2.08 8.52 1.49
C SER A 60 -3.13 9.05 2.45
N ASP A 61 -4.36 9.17 1.98
CA ASP A 61 -5.56 9.63 2.67
C ASP A 61 -6.57 8.51 2.96
N ASP A 62 -6.34 7.29 2.44
CA ASP A 62 -7.21 6.13 2.66
C ASP A 62 -7.16 5.61 4.11
N LEU A 63 -7.92 6.27 4.99
CA LEU A 63 -8.13 5.85 6.37
C LEU A 63 -9.17 4.73 6.50
N ILE A 64 -9.81 4.31 5.40
CA ILE A 64 -10.84 3.29 5.40
C ILE A 64 -10.30 2.02 4.73
N PRO A 65 -10.18 0.89 5.46
CA PRO A 65 -9.66 -0.37 4.92
C PRO A 65 -10.37 -0.88 3.66
N ILE A 66 -11.66 -0.53 3.50
CA ILE A 66 -12.53 -0.98 2.40
C ILE A 66 -11.98 -0.56 1.03
N TYR A 67 -11.23 0.53 0.94
CA TYR A 67 -10.70 1.04 -0.34
C TYR A 67 -9.37 0.44 -0.77
N TYR A 68 -8.84 -0.53 -0.01
CA TYR A 68 -7.58 -1.22 -0.33
C TYR A 68 -7.52 -1.75 -1.77
N TYR A 69 -8.60 -2.34 -2.28
CA TYR A 69 -8.64 -2.91 -3.62
C TYR A 69 -8.48 -1.87 -4.75
N ARG A 70 -8.88 -0.61 -4.51
CA ARG A 70 -8.67 0.46 -5.51
C ARG A 70 -7.20 0.78 -5.67
N LYS A 71 -6.43 0.77 -4.59
CA LYS A 71 -4.98 0.94 -4.64
C LYS A 71 -4.29 -0.17 -5.40
N VAL A 72 -4.61 -1.42 -5.08
CA VAL A 72 -4.08 -2.59 -5.80
C VAL A 72 -4.39 -2.47 -7.29
N ALA A 73 -5.63 -2.13 -7.65
CA ALA A 73 -6.00 -1.94 -9.04
C ALA A 73 -5.20 -0.81 -9.72
N CYS A 74 -5.00 0.33 -9.07
CA CYS A 74 -4.20 1.43 -9.63
C CYS A 74 -2.71 1.07 -9.78
N GLU A 75 -2.10 0.42 -8.78
CA GLU A 75 -0.69 0.02 -8.81
C GLU A 75 -0.44 -1.05 -9.89
N GLU A 76 -1.34 -2.04 -9.99
CA GLU A 76 -1.29 -3.11 -10.99
C GLU A 76 -1.86 -2.70 -12.36
N ARG A 77 -2.30 -1.44 -12.50
CA ARG A 77 -2.93 -0.88 -13.71
C ARG A 77 -4.12 -1.70 -14.21
N LEU A 78 -4.86 -2.30 -13.27
CA LEU A 78 -6.08 -3.05 -13.55
C LEU A 78 -7.23 -2.08 -13.86
N PRO A 79 -7.95 -2.27 -14.96
CA PRO A 79 -9.12 -1.46 -15.26
C PRO A 79 -10.24 -1.73 -14.25
N LEU A 80 -10.80 -0.68 -13.66
CA LEU A 80 -11.88 -0.81 -12.66
C LEU A 80 -13.22 -1.26 -13.27
N SER A 81 -13.43 -1.00 -14.56
CA SER A 81 -14.70 -1.24 -15.27
C SER A 81 -14.52 -1.91 -16.63
N SER A 82 -13.34 -2.48 -16.90
CA SER A 82 -13.05 -3.15 -18.17
C SER A 82 -12.45 -4.53 -17.94
N TRP A 83 -12.35 -5.31 -19.02
CA TRP A 83 -11.74 -6.63 -18.98
C TRP A 83 -10.21 -6.52 -18.95
N ALA A 84 -9.58 -7.42 -18.20
CA ALA A 84 -8.14 -7.63 -18.19
C ALA A 84 -7.83 -9.07 -18.62
N VAL A 85 -6.75 -9.25 -19.37
CA VAL A 85 -6.29 -10.59 -19.78
C VAL A 85 -5.30 -11.09 -18.74
N LEU A 86 -5.62 -12.21 -18.12
CA LEU A 86 -4.69 -12.91 -17.23
C LEU A 86 -3.79 -13.83 -18.06
N THR A 87 -2.51 -13.50 -18.15
CA THR A 87 -1.49 -14.32 -18.86
C THR A 87 -0.67 -15.13 -17.86
N ASN A 88 -0.21 -16.32 -18.26
CA ASN A 88 0.67 -17.19 -17.45
C ASN A 88 0.09 -17.57 -16.08
N TYR A 89 -1.23 -17.79 -16.01
CA TYR A 89 -1.86 -18.25 -14.79
C TYR A 89 -1.44 -19.68 -14.44
N SER A 90 -0.79 -19.85 -13.29
CA SER A 90 -0.50 -21.16 -12.70
C SER A 90 -1.39 -21.37 -11.49
N TYR A 91 -2.21 -22.42 -11.52
CA TYR A 91 -3.03 -22.83 -10.39
C TYR A 91 -2.54 -24.17 -9.84
N THR A 92 -2.26 -24.21 -8.54
CA THR A 92 -2.00 -25.44 -7.80
C THR A 92 -3.25 -25.81 -7.04
N LEU A 93 -3.93 -26.88 -7.46
CA LEU A 93 -5.05 -27.45 -6.72
C LEU A 93 -4.53 -28.00 -5.40
N SER A 94 -5.05 -27.53 -4.26
CA SER A 94 -4.77 -28.16 -2.97
C SER A 94 -5.63 -29.41 -2.85
N GLU A 95 -5.11 -30.49 -2.24
CA GLU A 95 -5.78 -31.80 -2.14
C GLU A 95 -7.17 -31.73 -1.45
N ASN A 96 -7.50 -30.62 -0.78
CA ASN A 96 -8.77 -30.39 -0.09
C ASN A 96 -9.70 -29.38 -0.80
N GLY A 97 -9.41 -29.03 -2.05
CA GLY A 97 -10.22 -28.10 -2.85
C GLY A 97 -11.50 -28.76 -3.35
N TYR A 98 -12.63 -28.53 -2.67
CA TYR A 98 -13.94 -28.93 -3.18
C TYR A 98 -14.23 -28.21 -4.51
N LEU A 99 -14.49 -28.99 -5.56
CA LEU A 99 -15.01 -28.51 -6.83
C LEU A 99 -16.52 -28.24 -6.65
N PHE A 100 -16.95 -27.02 -6.93
CA PHE A 100 -18.36 -26.65 -7.03
C PHE A 100 -18.93 -27.09 -8.37
#